data_AF-A0A919D8A9-F1
#
_entry.id   AF-A0A919D8A9-F1
#
_cell.length_a   1.000
_cell.length_b   1.000
_cell.length_c   1.000
_cell.angle_alpha   90.00
_cell.angle_beta   90.00
_cell.angle_gamma   90.00
#
_symmetry.space_group_name_H-M   'P 1'
#
loop_
_entity.id
_entity.type
_entity.pdbx_description
1 polymer ?
#
loop_
_entity_poly.entity_id
_entity_poly.type
_entity_poly.pdbx_seq_one_letter_code
_entity_poly.pdbx_strand_id
1 'polypeptide(L)'
;MSQTDVDQIVQRYVAVWNEPDAAARKRAVAELWVQDGVEFVEGTQFRGHDGLVERVAEAYGLFVASGEYDVTHDKHVTVHDDVVMLTIQLTHAKGAKLGEVGWAARVFLVLDDDGRIVHDYHLTVQPLPEA
;
A
#
# COMPACT_ATOMS: atom_id res chain seq x y z
N MET A 1 -1.52 15.56 -12.83
CA MET A 1 -2.47 15.48 -11.70
C MET A 1 -2.37 16.72 -10.82
N SER A 2 -3.45 17.12 -10.14
CA SER A 2 -3.37 18.18 -9.13
C SER A 2 -2.84 17.65 -7.78
N GLN A 3 -2.42 18.52 -6.87
CA GLN A 3 -1.99 18.13 -5.52
C GLN A 3 -3.10 17.38 -4.77
N THR A 4 -4.36 17.84 -4.91
CA THR A 4 -5.51 17.21 -4.27
C THR A 4 -5.72 15.77 -4.76
N ASP A 5 -5.52 15.50 -6.04
CA ASP A 5 -5.65 14.15 -6.60
C ASP A 5 -4.57 13.22 -6.03
N VAL A 6 -3.34 13.74 -5.89
CA VAL A 6 -2.20 13.04 -5.30
C VAL A 6 -2.48 12.68 -3.84
N ASP A 7 -2.97 13.63 -3.04
CA ASP A 7 -3.29 13.39 -1.64
C ASP A 7 -4.40 12.33 -1.50
N GLN A 8 -5.41 12.36 -2.38
CA GLN A 8 -6.49 11.37 -2.39
C GLN A 8 -6.01 9.97 -2.77
N ILE A 9 -5.17 9.82 -3.80
CA ILE A 9 -4.66 8.50 -4.18
C ILE A 9 -3.76 7.92 -3.08
N VAL A 10 -2.89 8.73 -2.48
CA VAL A 10 -2.03 8.30 -1.36
C VAL A 10 -2.86 7.87 -0.15
N GLN A 11 -3.88 8.66 0.21
CA GLN A 11 -4.76 8.33 1.34
C GLN A 11 -5.48 6.99 1.10
N ARG A 12 -6.10 6.81 -0.07
CA ARG A 12 -6.81 5.57 -0.41
C ARG A 12 -5.86 4.38 -0.47
N TYR A 13 -4.68 4.59 -1.04
CA TYR A 13 -3.65 3.56 -1.16
C TYR A 13 -3.17 3.07 0.20
N VAL A 14 -2.89 3.95 1.15
CA VAL A 14 -2.51 3.53 2.51
C VAL A 14 -3.70 2.89 3.26
N ALA A 15 -4.92 3.39 3.04
CA ALA A 15 -6.12 2.86 3.69
C ALA A 15 -6.43 1.41 3.30
N VAL A 16 -6.20 1.01 2.04
CA VAL A 16 -6.55 -0.35 1.57
C VAL A 16 -5.84 -1.44 2.36
N TRP A 17 -4.61 -1.20 2.79
CA TRP A 17 -3.81 -2.12 3.59
C TRP A 17 -4.30 -2.26 5.04
N ASN A 18 -5.11 -1.32 5.51
CA ASN A 18 -5.69 -1.31 6.85
C ASN A 18 -7.18 -1.75 6.87
N GLU A 19 -7.78 -2.10 5.72
CA GLU A 19 -9.22 -2.37 5.62
C GLU A 19 -9.61 -3.75 6.23
N PRO A 20 -10.37 -3.79 7.34
CA PRO A 20 -10.79 -5.04 7.97
C PRO A 20 -11.90 -5.76 7.18
N ASP A 21 -12.83 -5.03 6.56
CA ASP A 21 -14.00 -5.61 5.91
C ASP A 21 -13.64 -6.16 4.53
N ALA A 22 -13.89 -7.45 4.32
CA ALA A 22 -13.54 -8.13 3.07
C ALA A 22 -14.27 -7.52 1.85
N ALA A 23 -15.52 -7.11 2.01
CA ALA A 23 -16.29 -6.52 0.91
C ALA A 23 -15.81 -5.09 0.59
N ALA A 24 -15.49 -4.29 1.61
CA ALA A 24 -14.89 -2.96 1.45
C ALA A 24 -13.52 -3.04 0.82
N ARG A 25 -12.66 -3.97 1.25
CA ARG A 25 -11.36 -4.22 0.64
C ARG A 25 -11.47 -4.56 -0.84
N LYS A 26 -12.42 -5.42 -1.22
CA LYS A 26 -12.66 -5.74 -2.64
C LYS A 26 -13.06 -4.49 -3.45
N ARG A 27 -13.91 -3.62 -2.90
CA ARG A 27 -14.27 -2.35 -3.55
C ARG A 27 -13.09 -1.41 -3.66
N ALA A 28 -12.33 -1.24 -2.58
CA ALA A 28 -11.17 -0.37 -2.54
C ALA A 28 -10.09 -0.81 -3.55
N VAL A 29 -9.81 -2.11 -3.67
CA VAL A 29 -8.90 -2.63 -4.71
C VAL A 29 -9.44 -2.33 -6.11
N ALA A 30 -10.74 -2.54 -6.35
CA ALA A 30 -11.34 -2.27 -7.65
C ALA A 30 -11.31 -0.78 -8.02
N GLU A 31 -11.40 0.12 -7.05
CA GLU A 31 -11.32 1.56 -7.25
C GLU A 31 -9.86 2.04 -7.46
N LEU A 32 -8.90 1.44 -6.75
CA LEU A 32 -7.49 1.85 -6.78
C LEU A 32 -6.74 1.36 -8.02
N TRP A 33 -6.89 0.10 -8.39
CA TRP A 33 -6.16 -0.50 -9.52
C TRP A 33 -7.05 -0.65 -10.74
N VAL A 34 -6.44 -0.57 -11.93
CA VAL A 34 -7.11 -1.01 -13.17
C VAL A 34 -7.38 -2.52 -13.12
N GLN A 35 -8.27 -3.02 -14.00
CA GLN A 35 -8.71 -4.42 -13.96
C GLN A 35 -7.54 -5.43 -14.01
N ASP A 36 -6.51 -5.15 -14.82
CA ASP A 36 -5.31 -5.98 -14.98
C ASP A 36 -4.07 -5.39 -14.29
N GLY A 37 -4.27 -4.50 -13.31
CA GLY A 37 -3.20 -3.86 -12.55
C GLY A 37 -2.31 -4.88 -11.84
N VAL A 38 -1.05 -4.51 -11.58
CA VAL A 38 -0.05 -5.44 -11.03
C VAL A 38 0.73 -4.80 -9.91
N GLU A 39 0.89 -5.52 -8.80
CA GLU A 39 1.86 -5.22 -7.76
C GLU A 39 3.09 -6.13 -7.88
N PHE A 40 4.27 -5.54 -7.70
CA PHE A 40 5.57 -6.20 -7.65
C PHE A 40 6.20 -5.99 -6.28
N VAL A 41 6.52 -7.09 -5.59
CA VAL A 41 7.17 -7.05 -4.27
C VAL A 41 8.09 -8.26 -4.12
N GLU A 42 9.37 -8.01 -3.80
CA GLU A 42 10.36 -9.06 -3.49
C GLU A 42 10.42 -10.23 -4.51
N GLY A 43 10.29 -9.92 -5.80
CA GLY A 43 10.32 -10.92 -6.89
C GLY A 43 8.99 -11.63 -7.14
N THR A 44 7.95 -11.31 -6.37
CA THR A 44 6.57 -11.83 -6.54
C THR A 44 5.71 -10.81 -7.30
N GLN A 45 4.70 -11.30 -8.01
CA GLN A 45 3.74 -10.49 -8.75
C GLN A 45 2.31 -10.86 -8.37
N PHE A 46 1.49 -9.86 -8.06
CA PHE A 46 0.05 -10.02 -7.81
C PHE A 46 -0.69 -9.25 -8.89
N ARG A 47 -1.48 -9.95 -9.72
CA ARG A 47 -2.10 -9.37 -10.91
C ARG A 47 -3.62 -9.45 -10.84
N GLY A 48 -4.25 -8.38 -11.29
CA GLY A 48 -5.70 -8.24 -11.39
C GLY A 48 -6.35 -8.11 -10.03
N HIS A 49 -7.62 -7.70 -10.02
CA HIS A 49 -8.33 -7.42 -8.77
C HIS A 49 -8.37 -8.60 -7.81
N ASP A 50 -8.57 -9.83 -8.28
CA ASP A 50 -8.64 -11.00 -7.39
C ASP A 50 -7.28 -11.27 -6.72
N GLY A 51 -6.18 -11.25 -7.48
CA GLY A 51 -4.83 -11.43 -6.93
C GLY A 51 -4.41 -10.31 -5.98
N LEU A 52 -4.79 -9.07 -6.28
CA LEU A 52 -4.56 -7.91 -5.41
C LEU A 52 -5.42 -7.96 -4.13
N VAL A 53 -6.66 -8.43 -4.21
CA VAL A 53 -7.50 -8.63 -3.01
C VAL A 53 -6.90 -9.68 -2.09
N GLU A 54 -6.44 -10.81 -2.63
CA GLU A 54 -5.73 -11.84 -1.85
C GLU A 54 -4.47 -11.29 -1.19
N ARG A 55 -3.66 -10.57 -1.95
CA ARG A 55 -2.43 -9.89 -1.49
C ARG A 55 -2.67 -8.91 -0.34
N VAL A 56 -3.67 -8.04 -0.47
CA VAL A 56 -4.03 -7.08 0.57
C VAL A 56 -4.61 -7.80 1.79
N ALA A 57 -5.44 -8.84 1.59
CA ALA A 57 -6.01 -9.62 2.68
C ALA A 57 -4.93 -10.36 3.48
N GLU A 58 -3.95 -10.96 2.80
CA GLU A 58 -2.82 -11.65 3.43
C GLU A 58 -2.00 -10.69 4.30
N ALA A 59 -1.56 -9.55 3.76
CA ALA A 59 -0.78 -8.58 4.53
C ALA A 59 -1.57 -7.99 5.71
N TYR A 60 -2.86 -7.70 5.53
CA TYR A 60 -3.72 -7.27 6.63
C TYR A 60 -3.75 -8.32 7.75
N GLY A 61 -3.95 -9.60 7.40
CA GLY A 61 -3.98 -10.71 8.36
C GLY A 61 -2.67 -10.88 9.13
N LEU A 62 -1.53 -10.77 8.43
CA LEU A 62 -0.21 -10.94 9.01
C LEU A 62 0.19 -9.79 9.94
N PHE A 63 -0.09 -8.55 9.56
CA PHE A 63 0.51 -7.39 10.21
C PHE A 63 -0.48 -6.50 10.96
N VAL A 64 -1.72 -6.36 10.48
CA VAL A 64 -2.67 -5.35 10.99
C VAL A 64 -3.76 -5.96 11.86
N ALA A 65 -4.26 -7.17 11.54
CA ALA A 65 -5.43 -7.76 12.18
C ALA A 65 -5.28 -7.95 13.71
N SER A 66 -4.05 -8.15 14.20
CA SER A 66 -3.76 -8.28 15.64
C SER A 66 -3.66 -6.93 16.38
N GLY A 67 -3.70 -5.82 15.64
CA GLY A 67 -3.40 -4.47 16.13
C GLY A 67 -1.94 -4.28 16.53
N GLU A 68 -1.02 -5.13 16.05
CA GLU A 68 0.41 -4.95 16.28
C GLU A 68 0.98 -3.80 15.46
N TYR A 69 0.61 -3.72 14.18
CA TYR A 69 1.02 -2.66 13.27
C TYR A 69 -0.17 -1.95 12.65
N ASP A 70 0.02 -0.67 12.36
CA ASP A 70 -0.74 0.05 11.34
C ASP A 70 0.13 0.23 10.10
N VAL A 71 -0.49 0.26 8.92
CA VAL A 71 0.21 0.65 7.69
C VAL A 71 0.11 2.17 7.54
N THR A 72 1.25 2.86 7.55
CA THR A 72 1.37 4.33 7.43
C THR A 72 2.28 4.71 6.26
N HIS A 73 2.54 6.00 6.06
CA HIS A 73 3.56 6.47 5.13
C HIS A 73 4.40 7.61 5.73
N ASP A 74 5.60 7.82 5.19
CA ASP A 74 6.61 8.77 5.71
C ASP A 74 6.29 10.25 5.46
N LYS A 75 5.10 10.58 4.92
CA LYS A 75 4.63 11.92 4.52
C LYS A 75 5.43 12.59 3.39
N HIS A 76 6.44 11.94 2.83
CA HIS A 76 7.22 12.46 1.72
C HIS A 76 6.73 11.86 0.41
N VAL A 77 5.84 12.58 -0.25
CA VAL A 77 5.29 12.19 -1.56
C VAL A 77 6.00 13.00 -2.65
N THR A 78 6.48 12.33 -3.69
CA THR A 78 6.97 13.00 -4.90
C THR A 78 6.23 12.50 -6.12
N VAL A 79 6.04 13.38 -7.09
CA VAL A 79 5.29 13.08 -8.31
C VAL A 79 6.11 13.50 -9.53
N HIS A 80 6.12 12.65 -10.54
CA HIS A 80 6.61 12.97 -11.87
C HIS A 80 5.60 12.43 -12.88
N ASP A 81 4.90 13.33 -13.58
CA ASP A 81 3.81 13.01 -14.50
C ASP A 81 2.74 12.08 -13.87
N ASP A 82 2.69 10.83 -14.29
CA ASP A 82 1.77 9.77 -13.87
C ASP A 82 2.34 8.86 -12.77
N VAL A 83 3.55 9.15 -12.29
CA VAL A 83 4.23 8.36 -11.26
C VAL A 83 4.15 9.05 -9.90
N VAL A 84 3.58 8.35 -8.92
CA VAL A 84 3.57 8.76 -7.51
C VAL A 84 4.55 7.90 -6.72
N MET A 85 5.42 8.52 -5.95
CA MET A 85 6.34 7.84 -5.04
C MET A 85 6.07 8.25 -3.60
N LEU A 86 6.05 7.26 -2.71
CA LEU A 86 5.96 7.41 -1.25
C LEU A 86 6.74 6.29 -0.56
N THR A 87 7.04 6.41 0.73
CA THR A 87 7.48 5.26 1.53
C THR A 87 6.33 4.79 2.42
N ILE A 88 5.83 3.57 2.22
CA ILE A 88 4.90 2.93 3.16
C ILE A 88 5.66 2.26 4.30
N GLN A 89 5.03 2.15 5.45
CA GLN A 89 5.64 1.69 6.70
C GLN A 89 4.68 0.78 7.46
N LEU A 90 5.22 -0.24 8.12
CA LEU A 90 4.56 -0.87 9.26
C LEU A 90 5.04 -0.15 10.52
N THR A 91 4.13 0.56 11.17
CA THR A 91 4.40 1.31 12.40
C THR A 91 3.74 0.58 13.56
N HIS A 92 4.48 0.31 14.63
CA HIS A 92 3.92 -0.35 15.82
C HIS A 92 2.76 0.48 16.38
N ALA A 93 1.59 -0.14 16.50
CA ALA A 93 0.35 0.50 16.94
C ALA A 93 0.09 0.34 18.46
N LYS A 94 0.91 -0.47 19.16
CA LYS A 94 0.80 -0.69 20.60
C LYS A 94 2.14 -1.08 21.24
N GLY A 95 2.14 -1.15 22.57
CA GLY A 95 3.28 -1.64 23.35
C GLY A 95 4.43 -0.63 23.48
N ALA A 96 5.59 -1.12 23.88
CA ALA A 96 6.76 -0.28 24.19
C ALA A 96 7.39 0.41 22.96
N LYS A 97 7.16 -0.14 21.77
CA LYS A 97 7.68 0.37 20.50
C LYS A 97 6.68 1.27 19.76
N LEU A 98 5.59 1.71 20.42
CA LEU A 98 4.53 2.51 19.79
C LEU A 98 5.11 3.67 18.95
N GLY A 99 4.75 3.72 17.67
CA GLY A 99 5.22 4.74 16.73
C GLY A 99 6.58 4.45 16.08
N GLU A 100 7.29 3.40 16.48
CA GLU A 100 8.50 2.95 15.79
C GLU A 100 8.15 2.20 14.51
N VAL A 101 8.97 2.40 13.46
CA VAL A 101 8.84 1.71 12.18
C VAL A 101 9.52 0.35 12.29
N GLY A 102 8.75 -0.72 12.09
CA GLY A 102 9.25 -2.10 12.05
C GLY A 102 9.71 -2.53 10.65
N TRP A 103 9.05 -2.03 9.61
CA TRP A 103 9.36 -2.31 8.20
C TRP A 103 8.95 -1.14 7.32
N ALA A 104 9.63 -0.96 6.19
CA ALA A 104 9.27 0.06 5.21
C ALA A 104 9.63 -0.35 3.78
N ALA A 105 8.80 0.05 2.82
CA ALA A 105 9.07 -0.05 1.40
C ALA A 105 8.86 1.29 0.69
N ARG A 106 9.76 1.58 -0.24
CA ARG A 106 9.60 2.63 -1.24
C ARG A 106 8.62 2.12 -2.29
N VAL A 107 7.49 2.80 -2.40
CA VAL A 107 6.40 2.48 -3.32
C VAL A 107 6.42 3.41 -4.51
N PHE A 108 6.30 2.85 -5.71
CA PHE A 108 6.06 3.60 -6.95
C PHE A 108 4.73 3.15 -7.55
N LEU A 109 3.79 4.09 -7.68
CA LEU A 109 2.52 3.89 -8.34
C LEU A 109 2.58 4.53 -9.72
N VAL A 110 2.46 3.74 -10.78
CA VAL A 110 2.28 4.20 -12.15
C VAL A 110 0.79 4.20 -12.45
N LEU A 111 0.26 5.37 -12.79
CA LEU A 111 -1.18 5.61 -12.94
C LEU A 111 -1.58 5.70 -14.41
N ASP A 112 -2.83 5.37 -14.73
CA ASP A 112 -3.45 5.69 -16.02
C ASP A 112 -4.02 7.13 -16.05
N ASP A 113 -4.61 7.51 -17.18
CA ASP A 113 -5.24 8.83 -17.37
C ASP A 113 -6.43 9.08 -16.41
N ASP A 114 -7.03 8.02 -15.86
CA ASP A 114 -8.12 8.07 -14.88
C ASP A 114 -7.59 8.10 -13.42
N GLY A 115 -6.26 8.07 -13.23
CA GLY A 115 -5.62 8.06 -11.91
C GLY A 115 -5.67 6.71 -11.20
N ARG A 116 -5.91 5.62 -11.93
CA ARG A 116 -5.91 4.25 -11.39
C ARG A 116 -4.56 3.58 -11.59
N ILE A 117 -4.18 2.74 -10.64
CA ILE A 117 -2.87 2.11 -10.61
C ILE A 117 -2.78 1.01 -11.67
N VAL A 118 -1.84 1.16 -12.60
CA VAL A 118 -1.46 0.16 -13.59
C VAL A 118 -0.35 -0.73 -13.04
N HIS A 119 0.67 -0.11 -12.44
CA HIS A 119 1.78 -0.80 -11.79
C HIS A 119 2.07 -0.23 -10.41
N ASP A 120 2.27 -1.13 -9.45
CA ASP A 120 2.66 -0.83 -8.08
C ASP A 120 3.97 -1.56 -7.76
N TYR A 121 5.03 -0.85 -7.43
CA TYR A 121 6.33 -1.44 -7.10
C TYR A 121 6.70 -1.18 -5.65
N HIS A 122 6.89 -2.24 -4.86
CA HIS A 122 7.42 -2.17 -3.50
C HIS A 122 8.89 -2.55 -3.50
N LEU A 123 9.73 -1.60 -3.12
CA LEU A 123 11.15 -1.82 -2.88
C LEU A 123 11.41 -1.70 -1.39
N THR A 124 11.59 -2.83 -0.70
CA THR A 124 11.91 -2.86 0.74
C THR A 124 13.15 -2.02 1.03
N VAL A 125 12.99 -0.97 1.84
CA VAL A 125 14.09 -0.08 2.28
C VAL A 125 14.45 -0.30 3.74
N GLN A 126 13.55 -0.92 4.50
CA GLN A 126 13.80 -1.42 5.85
C GLN A 126 13.09 -2.78 5.99
N PRO A 127 13.81 -3.91 6.05
CA PRO A 127 13.20 -5.21 6.29
C PRO A 127 12.69 -5.32 7.73
N LEU A 128 11.80 -6.29 7.97
CA LEU A 128 11.35 -6.62 9.32
C LEU A 128 12.56 -7.12 10.12
N PRO A 129 12.61 -6.87 11.44
CA PRO A 129 13.62 -7.47 12.28
C PRO A 129 13.54 -9.00 12.17
N GLU A 130 14.70 -9.67 12.12
CA GLU A 130 14.75 -11.11 12.31
C GLU A 130 14.17 -11.47 13.69
N ALA A 131 13.45 -12.59 13.75
CA ALA A 131 12.80 -13.09 14.96
C ALA A 131 13.81 -13.64 15.99
#